data_AF-A0AAE8ME40-F1
#
_entry.id   AF-A0AAE8ME40-F1
#
_cell.length_a   1.000
_cell.length_b   1.000
_cell.length_c   1.000
_cell.angle_alpha   90.00
_cell.angle_beta   90.00
_cell.angle_gamma   90.00
#
_symmetry.space_group_name_H-M   'P 1'
#
loop_
_entity.id
_entity.type
_entity.pdbx_description
1 polymer ?
#
loop_
_entity_poly.entity_id
_entity_poly.type
_entity_poly.pdbx_seq_one_letter_code
_entity_poly.pdbx_strand_id
1 'polypeptide(L)'
;MSANNSSAGELQLTIGASVFTASILDNPTASAFFSLLPLNLRMSDLNSNEKHADLPTALPTASTDPGFIRAGDLMLYGSRTLVLWYEDYSTTYTYTRIGAISDSQGLIAAIGEGQIDVNFATEGISANDPTPSSNRTSSVNVSSYGWPAMVFLCLIYVLTY
;
A
#
# COMPACT_ATOMS: atom_id res chain seq x y z
N MET A 1 17.20 15.31 -17.21
CA MET A 1 17.18 13.84 -17.27
C MET A 1 16.07 13.39 -16.35
N SER A 2 14.86 13.10 -16.86
CA SER A 2 13.79 12.54 -16.02
C SER A 2 14.18 11.11 -15.68
N ALA A 3 14.36 10.81 -14.39
CA ALA A 3 14.33 9.44 -13.93
C ALA A 3 12.95 8.89 -14.30
N ASN A 4 12.91 7.86 -15.14
CA ASN A 4 11.70 7.12 -15.42
C ASN A 4 11.34 6.37 -14.12
N ASN A 5 10.66 7.05 -13.20
CA ASN A 5 10.06 6.43 -12.03
C ASN A 5 8.81 5.67 -12.51
N SER A 6 9.02 4.52 -13.15
CA SER A 6 7.94 3.58 -13.43
C SER A 6 7.39 3.11 -12.09
N SER A 7 6.10 3.36 -11.85
CA SER A 7 5.40 2.83 -10.69
C SER A 7 4.98 1.38 -10.96
N ALA A 8 5.19 0.50 -9.98
CA ALA A 8 4.71 -0.89 -10.02
C ALA A 8 3.23 -1.00 -9.58
N GLY A 9 2.69 0.02 -8.91
CA GLY A 9 1.30 0.05 -8.47
C GLY A 9 1.06 1.08 -7.38
N GLU A 10 -0.12 0.99 -6.78
CA GLU A 10 -0.55 1.81 -5.66
C GLU A 10 -0.87 0.94 -4.43
N LEU A 11 -0.67 1.53 -3.27
CA LEU A 11 -0.86 0.93 -1.97
C LEU A 11 -1.70 1.88 -1.11
N GLN A 12 -2.61 1.33 -0.31
CA GLN A 12 -3.30 2.08 0.73
C GLN A 12 -2.58 1.96 2.08
N LEU A 13 -2.48 3.10 2.75
CA LEU A 13 -1.98 3.27 4.10
C LEU A 13 -3.12 3.76 4.98
N THR A 14 -3.46 3.05 6.05
CA THR A 14 -4.45 3.50 7.02
C THR A 14 -3.78 3.84 8.35
N ILE A 15 -4.01 5.05 8.85
CA ILE A 15 -3.54 5.55 10.15
C ILE A 15 -4.76 6.11 10.88
N GLY A 16 -5.19 5.43 11.95
CA GLY A 16 -6.43 5.78 12.64
C GLY A 16 -7.63 5.76 11.68
N ALA A 17 -8.29 6.91 11.49
CA ALA A 17 -9.42 7.07 10.57
C ALA A 17 -9.01 7.57 9.17
N SER A 18 -7.74 7.90 8.96
CA SER A 18 -7.22 8.48 7.72
C SER A 18 -6.68 7.40 6.80
N VAL A 19 -6.98 7.51 5.50
CA VAL A 19 -6.48 6.62 4.45
C VAL A 19 -5.69 7.45 3.45
N PHE A 20 -4.49 6.98 3.12
CA PHE A 20 -3.59 7.61 2.15
C PHE A 20 -3.24 6.62 1.04
N THR A 21 -2.95 7.15 -0.14
CA THR A 21 -2.39 6.38 -1.26
C THR A 21 -0.89 6.61 -1.32
N ALA A 22 -0.15 5.52 -1.46
CA ALA A 22 1.29 5.53 -1.74
C ALA A 22 1.54 4.94 -3.13
N SER A 23 2.32 5.66 -3.92
CA SER A 23 2.89 5.14 -5.17
C SER A 23 4.05 4.20 -4.83
N ILE A 24 4.11 3.03 -5.48
CA ILE A 24 5.14 2.03 -5.27
C ILE A 24 6.06 1.98 -6.49
N LEU A 25 7.37 2.00 -6.27
CA LEU A 25 8.38 1.96 -7.33
C LEU A 25 8.50 0.56 -7.94
N ASP A 26 8.82 0.50 -9.23
CA ASP A 26 9.17 -0.75 -9.91
C ASP A 26 10.60 -1.19 -9.57
N ASN A 27 10.75 -1.86 -8.42
CA ASN A 27 12.01 -2.48 -8.01
C ASN A 27 11.79 -3.74 -7.15
N PRO A 28 12.83 -4.59 -6.97
CA PRO A 28 12.71 -5.85 -6.22
C PRO A 28 12.30 -5.67 -4.76
N THR A 29 12.78 -4.61 -4.09
CA THR A 29 12.44 -4.32 -2.68
C THR A 29 10.96 -3.99 -2.53
N ALA A 30 10.45 -3.12 -3.40
CA ALA A 30 9.06 -2.71 -3.45
C ALA A 30 8.12 -3.87 -3.78
N SER A 31 8.50 -4.72 -4.74
CA SER A 31 7.75 -5.94 -5.07
C SER A 31 7.69 -6.93 -3.90
N ALA A 32 8.81 -7.11 -3.19
CA ALA A 32 8.87 -7.98 -2.01
C ALA A 32 8.07 -7.40 -0.85
N PHE A 33 8.09 -6.08 -0.63
CA PHE A 33 7.24 -5.40 0.35
C PHE A 33 5.76 -5.57 0.02
N PHE A 34 5.36 -5.38 -1.24
CA PHE A 34 3.99 -5.56 -1.70
C PHE A 34 3.46 -6.98 -1.47
N SER A 35 4.35 -7.98 -1.50
CA SER A 35 4.01 -9.38 -1.21
C SER A 35 3.76 -9.67 0.27
N LEU A 36 4.07 -8.74 1.18
CA LEU A 36 3.78 -8.86 2.61
C LEU A 36 2.38 -8.37 2.98
N LEU A 37 1.65 -7.77 2.04
CA LEU A 37 0.35 -7.16 2.30
C LEU A 37 -0.76 -8.22 2.43
N PRO A 38 -1.79 -7.97 3.26
CA PRO A 38 -1.93 -6.83 4.17
C PRO A 38 -0.97 -6.94 5.36
N LEU A 39 -0.42 -5.80 5.78
CA LEU A 39 0.58 -5.73 6.84
C LEU A 39 0.22 -4.64 7.84
N ASN A 40 0.04 -5.00 9.10
CA ASN A 40 -0.06 -4.04 10.20
C ASN A 40 1.29 -3.90 10.88
N LEU A 41 1.77 -2.66 11.00
CA LEU A 41 3.00 -2.33 11.71
C LEU A 41 2.72 -1.31 12.79
N ARG A 42 3.26 -1.57 13.97
CA ARG A 42 3.29 -0.62 15.07
C ARG A 42 4.59 0.18 14.95
N MET A 43 4.50 1.39 14.40
CA MET A 43 5.64 2.22 14.04
C MET A 43 5.95 3.24 15.13
N SER A 44 7.19 3.24 15.62
CA SER A 44 7.65 4.18 16.65
C SER A 44 8.17 5.46 16.02
N ASP A 45 8.05 6.55 16.76
CA ASP A 45 8.70 7.83 16.42
C ASP A 45 10.20 7.75 16.65
N LEU A 46 10.97 8.23 15.69
CA LEU A 46 12.40 8.44 15.84
C LEU A 46 12.73 9.87 15.40
N ASN A 47 13.45 10.60 16.26
CA ASN A 47 13.91 11.98 16.04
C ASN A 47 12.82 12.99 15.63
N SER A 48 11.54 12.66 15.77
CA SER A 48 10.42 13.52 15.43
C SER A 48 10.35 13.94 13.95
N ASN A 49 10.98 13.17 13.05
CA ASN A 49 10.93 13.35 11.59
C ASN A 49 10.54 12.06 10.82
N GLU A 50 10.60 10.90 11.47
CA GLU A 50 10.33 9.60 10.86
C GLU A 50 9.57 8.65 11.80
N LYS A 51 8.75 7.79 11.21
CA LYS A 51 8.19 6.60 11.88
C LYS A 51 8.89 5.36 11.34
N HIS A 52 9.22 4.42 12.22
CA HIS A 52 9.90 3.19 11.81
C HIS A 52 9.38 1.93 12.48
N ALA A 53 9.47 0.81 11.78
CA ALA A 53 9.18 -0.53 12.32
C ALA A 53 9.98 -1.60 11.57
N ASP A 54 10.29 -2.70 12.24
CA ASP A 54 10.89 -3.86 11.58
C ASP A 54 9.84 -4.73 10.89
N LEU A 55 10.12 -5.08 9.65
CA LEU A 55 9.37 -6.07 8.88
C LEU A 55 9.58 -7.47 9.45
N PRO A 56 8.61 -8.40 9.27
CA PRO A 56 8.73 -9.77 9.75
C PRO A 56 9.88 -10.53 9.06
N THR A 57 10.14 -10.22 7.79
CA THR A 57 11.17 -10.84 6.96
C THR A 57 12.10 -9.79 6.36
N ALA A 58 13.35 -10.18 6.09
CA ALA A 58 14.28 -9.32 5.35
C ALA A 58 13.86 -9.24 3.87
N LEU A 59 14.02 -8.06 3.28
CA LEU A 59 13.76 -7.79 1.88
C LEU A 59 15.08 -7.68 1.10
N PRO A 60 15.05 -7.85 -0.24
CA PRO A 60 16.15 -7.44 -1.11
C PRO A 60 16.47 -5.96 -0.92
N THR A 61 17.73 -5.58 -1.11
CA THR A 61 18.19 -4.21 -0.90
C THR A 61 18.99 -3.72 -2.09
N ALA A 62 18.77 -2.46 -2.47
CA ALA A 62 19.57 -1.72 -3.44
C ALA A 62 19.79 -0.32 -2.87
N SER A 63 20.47 -0.26 -1.72
CA SER A 63 20.57 0.94 -0.92
C SER A 63 21.49 1.97 -1.57
N THR A 64 21.01 3.20 -1.67
CA THR A 64 21.75 4.35 -2.20
C THR A 64 21.66 5.51 -1.24
N ASP A 65 22.65 6.39 -1.24
CA ASP A 65 22.55 7.69 -0.56
C ASP A 65 21.60 8.60 -1.35
N PRO A 66 20.42 8.97 -0.80
CA PRO A 66 19.49 9.86 -1.49
C PRO A 66 19.93 11.33 -1.43
N GLY A 67 20.84 11.72 -0.51
CA GLY A 67 21.22 13.09 -0.17
C GLY A 67 20.11 13.91 0.49
N PHE A 68 18.88 13.79 0.00
CA PHE A 68 17.70 14.48 0.48
C PHE A 68 16.47 13.57 0.48
N ILE A 69 15.75 13.57 1.58
CA ILE A 69 14.52 12.82 1.82
C ILE A 69 13.37 13.82 1.94
N ARG A 70 12.22 13.46 1.36
CA ARG A 70 11.01 14.27 1.38
C ARG A 70 9.98 13.69 2.33
N ALA A 71 9.18 14.56 2.96
CA ALA A 71 7.99 14.15 3.66
C ALA A 71 7.08 13.32 2.73
N GLY A 72 6.62 12.17 3.21
CA GLY A 72 5.88 11.16 2.46
C GLY A 72 6.75 10.06 1.84
N ASP A 73 8.08 10.15 1.87
CA ASP A 73 8.93 9.07 1.37
C ASP A 73 8.77 7.80 2.22
N LEU A 74 8.62 6.65 1.54
CA LEU A 74 8.60 5.31 2.14
C LEU A 74 9.86 4.56 1.73
N MET A 75 10.69 4.19 2.70
CA MET A 75 12.03 3.63 2.46
C MET A 75 12.33 2.43 3.34
N LEU A 76 13.32 1.63 2.93
CA LEU A 76 13.91 0.56 3.72
C LEU A 76 15.31 0.96 4.19
N TYR A 77 15.53 0.94 5.50
CA TYR A 77 16.85 1.01 6.12
C TYR A 77 17.38 -0.40 6.40
N GLY A 78 18.62 -0.66 5.97
CA GLY A 78 19.15 -2.02 5.94
C GLY A 78 18.25 -2.93 5.09
N SER A 79 17.92 -4.11 5.60
CA SER A 79 17.07 -5.09 4.92
C SER A 79 15.72 -5.32 5.59
N ARG A 80 15.45 -4.70 6.75
CA ARG A 80 14.26 -5.03 7.58
C ARG A 80 13.50 -3.82 8.10
N THR A 81 14.14 -2.67 8.27
CA THR A 81 13.50 -1.55 8.95
C THR A 81 12.79 -0.67 7.94
N LEU A 82 11.46 -0.71 7.95
CA LEU A 82 10.63 0.19 7.15
C LEU A 82 10.60 1.56 7.81
N VAL A 83 10.78 2.61 7.01
CA VAL A 83 10.81 4.00 7.46
C VAL A 83 9.82 4.82 6.64
N LEU A 84 8.91 5.49 7.34
CA LEU A 84 7.94 6.44 6.81
C LEU A 84 8.35 7.84 7.25
N TRP A 85 8.78 8.65 6.30
CA TRP A 85 9.20 10.02 6.55
C TRP A 85 8.00 10.96 6.52
N TYR A 86 7.91 11.88 7.48
CA TYR A 86 6.87 12.91 7.52
C TYR A 86 7.46 14.32 7.64
N GLU A 87 8.78 14.45 7.67
CA GLU A 87 9.49 15.72 7.53
C GLU A 87 10.59 15.58 6.47
N ASP A 88 10.96 16.69 5.83
CA ASP A 88 12.10 16.74 4.93
C ASP A 88 13.41 16.59 5.71
N TYR A 89 14.35 15.80 5.19
CA TYR A 89 15.59 15.51 5.91
C TYR A 89 16.79 15.36 4.97
N SER A 90 17.91 15.98 5.33
CA SER A 90 19.19 15.80 4.63
C SER A 90 20.00 14.71 5.32
N THR A 91 20.53 13.77 4.56
CA THR A 91 21.23 12.62 5.11
C THR A 91 22.34 12.14 4.18
N THR A 92 23.31 11.44 4.74
CA THR A 92 24.33 10.67 4.03
C THR A 92 24.16 9.16 4.20
N TYR A 93 23.11 8.74 4.93
CA TYR A 93 22.79 7.33 5.12
C TYR A 93 22.17 6.75 3.85
N THR A 94 22.39 5.46 3.66
CA THR A 94 21.88 4.74 2.50
C THR A 94 20.54 4.09 2.80
N TYR A 95 19.60 4.26 1.89
CA TYR A 95 18.26 3.67 1.97
C TYR A 95 17.90 3.03 0.63
N THR A 96 17.02 2.03 0.67
CA THR A 96 16.36 1.55 -0.55
C THR A 96 14.98 2.17 -0.64
N ARG A 97 14.71 2.98 -1.67
CA ARG A 97 13.38 3.60 -1.86
C ARG A 97 12.35 2.54 -2.25
N ILE A 98 11.21 2.54 -1.57
CA ILE A 98 10.06 1.67 -1.86
C ILE A 98 8.99 2.45 -2.61
N GLY A 99 8.68 3.66 -2.15
CA GLY A 99 7.57 4.43 -2.66
C GLY A 99 7.45 5.80 -2.00
N ALA A 100 6.33 6.47 -2.24
CA ALA A 100 6.00 7.71 -1.58
C ALA A 100 4.48 7.92 -1.48
N ILE A 101 4.05 8.46 -0.35
CA ILE A 101 2.68 8.90 -0.10
C ILE A 101 2.41 10.16 -0.92
N SER A 102 1.28 10.18 -1.63
CA SER A 102 0.93 11.30 -2.51
C SER A 102 0.50 12.56 -1.73
N ASP A 103 -0.24 12.40 -0.64
CA ASP A 103 -0.69 13.50 0.23
C ASP A 103 0.17 13.59 1.50
N SER A 104 1.35 14.19 1.38
CA SER A 104 2.26 14.37 2.51
C SER A 104 1.72 15.33 3.57
N GLN A 105 0.92 16.33 3.20
CA GLN A 105 0.35 17.29 4.14
C GLN A 105 -0.74 16.64 4.99
N GLY A 106 -1.64 15.88 4.37
CA GLY A 106 -2.62 15.08 5.10
C GLY A 106 -1.96 14.03 5.99
N LEU A 107 -0.86 13.41 5.52
CA LEU A 107 -0.07 12.48 6.34
C LEU A 107 0.43 13.16 7.62
N ILE A 108 1.09 14.32 7.50
CA ILE A 108 1.62 15.07 8.65
C ILE A 108 0.50 15.40 9.65
N ALA A 109 -0.67 15.79 9.17
CA ALA A 109 -1.82 16.09 10.02
C ALA A 109 -2.37 14.86 10.77
N ALA A 110 -2.23 13.65 10.20
CA ALA A 110 -2.75 12.41 10.78
C ALA A 110 -1.75 11.62 11.61
N ILE A 111 -0.44 11.80 11.39
CA ILE A 111 0.59 10.91 11.93
C ILE A 111 0.78 11.05 13.45
N GLY A 112 0.54 12.24 13.98
CA GLY A 112 0.65 12.54 15.41
C GLY A 112 2.02 12.26 16.04
N GLU A 113 2.08 12.39 17.36
CA GLU A 113 3.30 12.15 18.15
C GLU A 113 3.39 10.69 18.61
N GLY A 114 4.62 10.21 18.79
CA GLY A 114 4.87 8.90 19.38
C GLY A 114 4.52 7.73 18.46
N GLN A 115 4.12 6.62 19.06
CA GLN A 115 3.90 5.35 18.35
C GLN A 115 2.51 5.28 17.72
N ILE A 116 2.44 4.80 16.48
CA ILE A 116 1.20 4.62 15.73
C ILE A 116 1.06 3.21 15.20
N ASP A 117 -0.18 2.77 14.99
CA ASP A 117 -0.50 1.56 14.26
C ASP A 117 -0.85 1.93 12.81
N VAL A 118 -0.16 1.30 11.86
CA VAL A 118 -0.25 1.58 10.43
C VAL A 118 -0.59 0.30 9.69
N ASN A 119 -1.71 0.32 8.97
CA ASN A 119 -2.12 -0.78 8.11
C ASN A 119 -1.78 -0.47 6.66
N PHE A 120 -0.97 -1.33 6.05
CA PHE A 120 -0.66 -1.31 4.63
C PHE A 120 -1.48 -2.38 3.93
N ALA A 121 -2.25 -2.02 2.90
CA ALA A 121 -3.05 -2.95 2.12
C ALA A 121 -3.10 -2.53 0.65
N THR A 122 -3.34 -3.49 -0.25
CA THR A 122 -3.66 -3.16 -1.64
C THR A 122 -4.95 -2.35 -1.70
N GLU A 123 -5.11 -1.50 -2.72
CA GLU A 123 -6.39 -0.84 -2.97
C GLU A 123 -7.51 -1.91 -2.99
N GLY A 124 -8.56 -1.68 -2.20
CA GLY A 124 -9.44 -2.75 -1.78
C GLY A 124 -10.09 -3.51 -2.93
N ILE A 125 -9.80 -4.81 -3.02
CA ILE A 125 -10.90 -5.76 -3.06
C ILE A 125 -11.27 -5.98 -1.58
N SER A 126 -12.32 -5.30 -1.13
CA SER A 126 -12.91 -5.53 0.19
C SER A 126 -13.18 -7.02 0.35
N ALA A 127 -12.84 -7.61 1.49
CA ALA A 127 -12.97 -9.04 1.81
C ALA A 127 -14.43 -9.57 1.85
N ASN A 128 -15.35 -8.90 1.15
CA ASN A 128 -16.73 -9.25 0.91
C ASN A 128 -17.01 -9.63 -0.57
N ASP A 129 -16.00 -9.73 -1.44
CA ASP A 129 -16.16 -10.17 -2.84
C ASP A 129 -15.53 -11.57 -3.06
N PRO A 130 -16.32 -12.65 -3.13
CA PRO A 130 -15.81 -13.96 -3.50
C PRO A 130 -15.76 -14.12 -5.03
N THR A 131 -14.94 -13.35 -5.76
CA THR A 131 -14.49 -13.76 -7.10
C THR A 131 -13.19 -13.09 -7.56
N PRO A 132 -12.25 -13.83 -8.21
CA PRO A 132 -11.05 -13.25 -8.79
C PRO A 132 -11.37 -12.56 -10.12
N SER A 133 -11.32 -11.22 -10.15
CA SER A 133 -11.35 -10.46 -11.41
C SER A 133 -9.99 -10.54 -12.10
N SER A 134 -9.82 -11.55 -12.95
CA SER A 134 -8.85 -11.53 -14.04
C SER A 134 -9.51 -10.86 -15.23
N ASN A 135 -9.17 -9.60 -15.52
CA ASN A 135 -9.41 -9.01 -16.83
C ASN A 135 -8.26 -8.07 -17.21
N ARG A 136 -7.14 -8.69 -17.59
CA ARG A 136 -6.22 -8.10 -18.56
C ARG A 136 -6.70 -8.56 -19.94
N THR A 137 -7.60 -7.82 -20.57
CA THR A 137 -8.11 -8.19 -21.90
C THR A 137 -7.96 -7.03 -22.87
N SER A 138 -6.87 -7.10 -23.63
CA SER A 138 -6.75 -6.47 -24.93
C SER A 138 -7.83 -7.05 -25.86
N SER A 139 -8.49 -6.15 -26.60
CA SER A 139 -9.34 -6.36 -27.78
C SER A 139 -10.59 -7.24 -27.63
N VAL A 140 -11.73 -6.56 -27.76
CA VAL A 140 -13.10 -7.05 -27.93
C VAL A 140 -13.24 -7.94 -29.17
N ASN A 141 -13.95 -9.06 -29.04
CA ASN A 141 -14.76 -9.64 -30.11
C ASN A 141 -15.92 -10.44 -29.49
N VAL A 142 -17.13 -9.89 -29.53
CA VAL A 142 -18.35 -10.55 -29.05
C VAL A 142 -19.11 -11.10 -30.25
N SER A 143 -19.29 -12.41 -30.30
CA SER A 143 -20.20 -13.11 -31.23
C SER A 143 -21.11 -14.04 -30.42
N SER A 144 -22.29 -13.48 -30.13
CA SER A 144 -23.64 -14.06 -30.15
C SER A 144 -23.99 -15.48 -29.60
N TYR A 145 -25.10 -15.45 -28.84
CA TYR A 145 -26.13 -16.47 -28.54
C TYR A 145 -25.93 -17.49 -27.40
N GLY A 146 -26.70 -17.28 -26.31
CA GLY A 146 -27.84 -18.15 -25.99
C GLY A 146 -27.76 -19.04 -24.74
N TRP A 147 -28.42 -18.64 -23.63
CA TRP A 147 -28.85 -19.55 -22.55
C TRP A 147 -30.24 -19.14 -22.02
N PRO A 148 -31.19 -20.08 -21.83
CA PRO A 148 -32.53 -19.77 -21.36
C PRO A 148 -32.62 -19.68 -19.84
N ALA A 149 -33.62 -18.92 -19.41
CA ALA A 149 -34.03 -18.64 -18.04
C ALA A 149 -34.20 -19.89 -17.18
N MET A 150 -33.92 -19.78 -15.87
CA MET A 150 -34.83 -20.24 -14.82
C MET A 150 -34.75 -19.36 -13.57
N VAL A 151 -35.90 -18.75 -13.32
CA VAL A 151 -36.31 -17.93 -12.19
C VAL A 151 -36.43 -18.84 -10.96
N PHE A 152 -35.79 -18.51 -9.84
CA PHE A 152 -36.14 -19.10 -8.55
C PHE A 152 -36.99 -18.13 -7.74
N LEU A 153 -38.25 -18.56 -7.56
CA LEU A 153 -39.37 -17.91 -6.92
C LEU A 153 -39.16 -17.83 -5.39
N CYS A 154 -39.32 -16.64 -4.83
CA CYS A 154 -39.43 -16.38 -3.40
C CYS A 154 -40.80 -16.87 -2.90
N LEU A 155 -40.85 -17.67 -1.83
CA LEU A 155 -42.11 -17.96 -1.14
C LEU A 155 -41.96 -17.75 0.38
N ILE A 156 -42.60 -16.69 0.84
CA ILE A 156 -42.92 -16.35 2.22
C ILE A 156 -44.05 -17.29 2.68
N TYR A 157 -43.98 -17.86 3.89
CA TYR A 157 -45.20 -18.24 4.62
C TYR A 157 -45.07 -18.00 6.13
N VAL A 158 -46.21 -17.61 6.69
CA VAL A 158 -46.48 -16.90 7.95
C VAL A 158 -47.07 -17.84 9.02
N LEU A 159 -46.80 -17.52 10.30
CA LEU A 159 -47.44 -17.86 11.60
C LEU A 159 -48.42 -19.06 11.74
N THR A 160 -48.19 -19.89 12.77
CA THR A 160 -49.03 -20.28 13.97
C THR A 160 -48.38 -21.56 14.56
N TYR A 161 -48.20 -21.84 15.86
CA TYR A 161 -48.81 -21.46 17.14
C TYR A 161 -47.71 -21.24 18.20
#